data_AF-A0A7V6WGC4-F1
#
_entry.id   AF-A0A7V6WGC4-F1
#
_cell.length_a   1.000
_cell.length_b   1.000
_cell.length_c   1.000
_cell.angle_alpha   90.00
_cell.angle_beta   90.00
_cell.angle_gamma   90.00
#
_symmetry.space_group_name_H-M   'P 1'
#
loop_
_entity.id
_entity.type
_entity.pdbx_description
1 polymer ?
#
loop_
_entity_poly.entity_id
_entity_poly.type
_entity_poly.pdbx_seq_one_letter_code
_entity_poly.pdbx_strand_id
1 'polypeptide(L)'
;MLDGLSFPVHLIHSEKNCSTCPVTGGGDVYIDRLKEVRSFGDRLGLDCLSIKNVGKVPSLISTRKVSHSGLGRRAFFRSMWGGARKVPLMALESLLNTGPEQEQGITELPGLTVDRLEFLKRALAPVNSDVQLTFLQQPFLQQTCHYCRACVVLCPVGALKCEVGDDYRLLLHQDLCTGCGLCTQVCYHQSLGLAPATVAGMKKEEPLVLALGRKKSCSTCGQEMIVSGPVEECFICQKKALLDVN
;
A
#
# COMPACT_ATOMS: atom_id res chain seq x y z
N MET A 1 21.95 -6.17 -25.83
CA MET A 1 21.30 -4.85 -25.91
C MET A 1 20.16 -4.87 -24.91
N LEU A 2 20.23 -4.01 -23.90
CA LEU A 2 19.26 -3.90 -22.81
C LEU A 2 18.50 -2.60 -23.02
N ASP A 3 17.78 -2.56 -24.12
CA ASP A 3 17.18 -1.34 -24.63
C ASP A 3 15.70 -1.39 -24.25
N GLY A 4 15.39 -1.04 -23.00
CA GLY A 4 14.01 -1.04 -22.50
C GLY A 4 13.79 -0.44 -21.11
N LEU A 5 14.81 -0.42 -20.24
CA LEU A 5 14.79 0.39 -19.02
C LEU A 5 15.85 1.49 -19.13
N SER A 6 15.43 2.75 -18.91
CA SER A 6 16.31 3.92 -19.00
C SER A 6 17.31 4.04 -17.85
N PHE A 7 17.36 3.09 -16.92
CA PHE A 7 18.37 3.04 -15.85
C PHE A 7 18.55 1.61 -15.31
N PRO A 8 19.76 1.26 -14.83
CA PRO A 8 20.03 -0.03 -14.18
C PRO A 8 19.33 -0.13 -12.81
N VAL A 9 18.66 -1.25 -12.53
CA VAL A 9 18.25 -1.60 -11.16
C VAL A 9 19.46 -2.18 -10.45
N HIS A 10 19.99 -1.43 -9.49
CA HIS A 10 21.13 -1.85 -8.67
C HIS A 10 20.65 -2.67 -7.46
N LEU A 11 21.06 -3.93 -7.40
CA LEU A 11 20.73 -4.84 -6.31
C LEU A 11 21.96 -5.05 -5.43
N ILE A 12 21.93 -4.50 -4.22
CA ILE A 12 23.03 -4.61 -3.26
C ILE A 12 22.93 -5.92 -2.50
N HIS A 13 23.81 -6.87 -2.81
CA HIS A 13 23.97 -8.12 -2.09
C HIS A 13 25.46 -8.47 -1.98
N SER A 14 25.86 -9.01 -0.83
CA SER A 14 27.22 -9.46 -0.56
C SER A 14 27.15 -10.77 0.21
N GLU A 15 27.52 -11.88 -0.42
CA GLU A 15 27.53 -13.21 0.23
C GLU A 15 28.34 -13.20 1.53
N LYS A 16 29.48 -12.50 1.56
CA LYS A 16 30.34 -12.38 2.73
C LYS A 16 29.66 -11.64 3.90
N ASN A 17 28.88 -10.60 3.62
CA ASN A 17 28.19 -9.82 4.66
C ASN A 17 26.87 -10.49 5.07
N CYS A 18 26.18 -11.16 4.14
CA CYS A 18 24.96 -11.89 4.42
C CYS A 18 25.21 -13.16 5.25
N SER A 19 26.34 -13.86 5.04
CA SER A 19 26.70 -15.05 5.82
C SER A 19 27.01 -14.77 7.30
N THR A 20 27.33 -13.52 7.63
CA THR A 20 27.59 -13.04 9.01
C THR A 20 26.49 -12.12 9.53
N CYS A 21 25.37 -12.00 8.80
CA CYS A 21 24.28 -11.11 9.14
C CYS A 21 23.51 -11.61 10.38
N PRO A 22 23.17 -10.72 11.34
CA PRO A 22 22.35 -11.10 12.50
C PRO A 22 20.91 -11.49 12.15
N VAL A 23 20.46 -11.20 10.92
CA VAL A 23 19.14 -11.61 10.41
C VAL A 23 19.24 -13.03 9.85
N THR A 24 18.87 -14.02 10.66
CA THR A 24 18.83 -15.43 10.26
C THR A 24 17.86 -15.65 9.09
N GLY A 25 18.32 -16.32 8.03
CA GLY A 25 17.51 -16.65 6.85
C GLY A 25 17.27 -15.49 5.86
N GLY A 26 17.76 -14.28 6.15
CA GLY A 26 17.56 -13.13 5.26
C GLY A 26 18.24 -13.29 3.88
N GLY A 27 19.40 -13.93 3.85
CA GLY A 27 20.13 -14.24 2.60
C GLY A 27 19.35 -15.22 1.71
N ASP A 28 18.84 -16.30 2.30
CA ASP A 28 18.07 -17.32 1.57
C ASP A 28 16.78 -16.72 0.99
N VAL A 29 16.04 -15.96 1.82
CA VAL A 29 14.83 -15.24 1.38
C VAL A 29 15.14 -14.29 0.22
N TYR A 30 16.26 -13.57 0.27
CA TYR A 30 16.66 -12.67 -0.82
C TYR A 30 16.94 -13.44 -2.12
N ILE A 31 17.70 -14.53 -2.06
CA ILE A 31 18.02 -15.36 -3.22
C ILE A 31 16.75 -15.98 -3.82
N ASP A 32 15.83 -16.45 -2.99
CA ASP A 32 14.58 -17.04 -3.48
C ASP A 32 13.68 -16.00 -4.14
N ARG A 33 13.58 -14.79 -3.58
CA ARG A 33 12.87 -13.67 -4.22
C ARG A 33 13.51 -13.28 -5.55
N LEU A 34 14.84 -13.30 -5.66
CA LEU A 34 15.51 -13.05 -6.95
C LEU A 34 15.15 -14.09 -8.02
N LYS A 35 15.07 -15.38 -7.65
CA LYS A 35 14.64 -16.45 -8.56
C LYS A 35 13.19 -16.24 -9.01
N GLU A 36 12.31 -15.91 -8.07
CA GLU A 36 10.91 -15.61 -8.37
C GLU A 36 10.79 -14.44 -9.36
N VAL A 37 11.49 -13.33 -9.10
CA VAL A 37 11.49 -12.14 -9.98
C VAL A 37 11.98 -12.48 -11.38
N ARG A 38 13.04 -13.28 -11.53
CA ARG A 38 13.51 -13.74 -12.85
C ARG A 38 12.47 -14.61 -13.55
N SER A 39 11.96 -15.63 -12.87
CA SER A 39 10.94 -16.53 -13.45
C SER A 39 9.68 -15.80 -13.88
N PHE A 40 9.31 -14.75 -13.14
CA PHE A 40 8.17 -13.91 -13.45
C PHE A 40 8.44 -13.00 -14.65
N GLY A 41 9.64 -12.41 -14.72
CA GLY A 41 10.10 -11.66 -15.88
C GLY A 41 10.07 -12.50 -17.15
N ASP A 42 10.61 -13.72 -17.11
CA ASP A 42 10.62 -14.66 -18.24
C ASP A 42 9.19 -15.00 -18.71
N ARG A 43 8.27 -15.25 -17.77
CA ARG A 43 6.86 -15.57 -18.06
C ARG A 43 6.09 -14.42 -18.72
N LEU A 44 6.47 -13.18 -18.43
CA LEU A 44 5.82 -11.99 -18.98
C LEU A 44 6.55 -11.43 -20.21
N GLY A 45 7.63 -12.06 -20.67
CA GLY A 45 8.46 -11.52 -21.76
C GLY A 45 9.14 -10.21 -21.39
N LEU A 46 9.43 -10.00 -20.10
CA LEU A 46 10.08 -8.80 -19.58
C LEU A 46 11.60 -8.96 -19.67
N ASP A 47 12.13 -8.88 -20.89
CA ASP A 47 13.57 -8.80 -21.17
C ASP A 47 14.25 -7.59 -20.48
N CYS A 48 13.43 -6.68 -19.95
CA CYS A 48 13.80 -5.43 -19.31
C CYS A 48 14.36 -5.63 -17.87
N LEU A 49 14.11 -6.76 -17.21
CA LEU A 49 14.58 -7.05 -15.84
C LEU A 49 16.00 -7.66 -15.83
N SER A 50 16.99 -6.98 -16.42
CA SER A 50 18.39 -7.38 -16.26
C SER A 50 18.99 -6.85 -14.97
N ILE A 51 19.00 -7.70 -13.96
CA ILE A 51 19.65 -7.46 -12.68
C ILE A 51 21.15 -7.32 -12.91
N LYS A 52 21.68 -6.09 -12.84
CA LYS A 52 23.11 -5.79 -12.95
C LYS A 52 23.68 -5.39 -11.59
N ASN A 53 24.93 -5.80 -11.34
CA ASN A 53 25.72 -5.48 -10.15
C ASN A 53 25.18 -6.02 -8.82
N VAL A 54 25.13 -7.35 -8.70
CA VAL A 54 25.18 -8.03 -7.40
C VAL A 54 26.63 -7.92 -6.90
N GLY A 55 26.95 -6.98 -6.00
CA GLY A 55 28.23 -7.10 -5.27
C GLY A 55 28.95 -5.84 -4.79
N LYS A 56 28.71 -4.64 -5.33
CA LYS A 56 29.42 -3.44 -4.84
C LYS A 56 28.44 -2.37 -4.37
N VAL A 57 28.35 -2.26 -3.04
CA VAL A 57 27.87 -1.06 -2.35
C VAL A 57 28.75 0.11 -2.83
N PRO A 58 28.19 1.21 -3.37
CA PRO A 58 28.96 2.42 -3.61
C PRO A 58 29.69 2.81 -2.32
N SER A 59 30.98 3.14 -2.41
CA SER A 59 31.77 3.51 -1.23
C SER A 59 31.12 4.68 -0.51
N LEU A 60 30.73 4.46 0.75
CA LEU A 60 30.20 5.49 1.65
C LEU A 60 31.08 6.74 1.59
N ILE A 61 30.54 7.86 1.08
CA ILE A 61 31.15 9.17 1.28
C ILE A 61 30.83 9.55 2.72
N SER A 62 31.69 9.10 3.64
CA SER A 62 31.62 9.45 5.05
C SER A 62 31.85 10.95 5.21
N THR A 63 30.80 11.72 5.46
CA THR A 63 30.93 13.04 6.07
C THR A 63 30.20 13.09 7.42
N ARG A 64 31.04 13.08 8.45
CA ARG A 64 30.90 13.63 9.80
C ARG A 64 30.14 12.86 10.90
N LYS A 65 30.82 12.84 12.05
CA LYS A 65 30.39 12.44 13.41
C LYS A 65 29.06 13.09 13.80
N VAL A 66 28.18 12.31 14.42
CA VAL A 66 27.01 12.81 15.15
C VAL A 66 27.02 12.34 16.59
N SER A 67 26.84 13.29 17.50
CA SER A 67 26.51 13.10 18.91
C SER A 67 25.01 12.91 19.06
N HIS A 68 24.60 11.87 19.79
CA HIS A 68 23.20 11.56 20.07
C HIS A 68 22.59 12.52 21.10
N SER A 69 21.48 13.20 20.75
CA SER A 69 20.44 13.59 21.71
C SER A 69 19.14 13.95 21.00
N GLY A 70 18.18 13.02 20.98
CA GLY A 70 16.84 13.23 20.44
C GLY A 70 16.04 11.93 20.41
N LEU A 71 14.83 11.92 20.97
CA LEU A 71 13.96 10.75 21.05
C LEU A 71 13.32 10.45 19.69
N GLY A 72 13.67 9.31 19.10
CA GLY A 72 13.18 8.91 17.77
C GLY A 72 11.68 8.57 17.69
N ARG A 73 11.13 8.57 16.48
CA ARG A 73 9.70 8.35 16.15
C ARG A 73 9.05 7.14 16.86
N ARG A 74 9.77 6.02 17.03
CA ARG A 74 9.24 4.85 17.77
C ARG A 74 9.08 5.11 19.27
N ALA A 75 9.91 5.96 19.87
CA ALA A 75 9.77 6.37 21.25
C ALA A 75 8.56 7.32 21.43
N PHE A 76 8.30 8.18 20.45
CA PHE A 76 7.11 9.04 20.41
C PHE A 76 5.81 8.23 20.34
N PHE A 77 5.69 7.23 19.46
CA PHE A 77 4.49 6.38 19.38
C PHE A 77 4.28 5.51 20.63
N ARG A 78 5.37 5.05 21.28
CA ARG A 78 5.25 4.38 22.59
C ARG A 78 4.78 5.34 23.68
N SER A 79 5.18 6.60 23.64
CA SER A 79 4.71 7.63 24.59
C SER A 79 3.23 7.96 24.41
N MET A 80 2.70 7.93 23.18
CA MET A 80 1.28 8.18 22.90
C MET A 80 0.37 7.01 23.32
N TRP A 81 0.80 5.77 23.09
CA TRP A 81 0.01 4.58 23.44
C TRP A 81 0.23 4.09 24.88
N GLY A 82 1.29 4.55 25.57
CA GLY A 82 1.66 4.18 26.93
C GLY A 82 0.91 4.90 28.06
N GLY A 83 -0.16 5.65 27.78
CA GLY A 83 -1.08 6.15 28.81
C GLY A 83 -0.75 7.51 29.44
N ALA A 84 0.19 8.29 28.91
CA ALA A 84 0.43 9.66 29.38
C ALA A 84 -0.38 10.68 28.57
N ARG A 85 -1.65 10.91 28.97
CA ARG A 85 -2.46 12.05 28.49
C ARG A 85 -1.90 13.34 29.06
N LYS A 86 -0.91 13.94 28.38
CA LYS A 86 -0.60 15.39 28.35
C LYS A 86 0.72 15.57 27.62
N VAL A 87 0.66 16.10 26.40
CA VAL A 87 1.82 16.74 25.79
C VAL A 87 1.78 18.20 26.25
N PRO A 88 2.76 18.70 27.01
CA PRO A 88 2.82 20.10 27.42
C PRO A 88 2.88 21.01 26.18
N LEU A 89 2.15 22.13 26.19
CA LEU A 89 2.12 23.11 25.09
C LEU A 89 3.53 23.56 24.62
N MET A 90 4.53 23.56 25.52
CA MET A 90 5.92 23.88 25.17
C MET A 90 6.61 22.80 24.30
N ALA A 91 6.16 21.55 24.35
CA ALA A 91 6.61 20.51 23.42
C ALA A 91 5.95 20.64 22.03
N LEU A 92 4.82 21.35 21.93
CA LEU A 92 4.18 21.67 20.67
C LEU A 92 4.90 22.79 19.92
N GLU A 93 5.46 23.77 20.64
CA GLU A 93 6.29 24.82 20.02
C GLU A 93 7.58 24.25 19.43
N SER A 94 8.20 23.26 20.08
CA SER A 94 9.34 22.52 19.51
C SER A 94 8.97 21.67 18.29
N LEU A 95 7.70 21.22 18.19
CA LEU A 95 7.20 20.46 17.03
C LEU A 95 6.85 21.37 15.84
N LEU A 96 6.50 22.64 16.10
CA LEU A 96 6.11 23.61 15.08
C LEU A 96 7.28 24.50 14.62
N ASN A 97 8.30 24.70 15.46
CA ASN A 97 9.50 25.48 15.15
C ASN A 97 10.73 24.61 14.85
N THR A 98 10.58 23.56 14.06
CA THR A 98 11.73 22.97 13.38
C THR A 98 12.06 23.82 12.15
N GLY A 99 12.99 24.77 12.33
CA GLY A 99 13.93 25.10 11.25
C GLY A 99 14.60 23.81 10.76
N PRO A 100 15.17 23.76 9.55
CA PRO A 100 15.38 22.51 8.81
C PRO A 100 16.32 21.57 9.56
N GLU A 101 15.73 20.68 10.36
CA GLU A 101 16.43 19.58 11.01
C GLU A 101 16.63 18.51 9.95
N GLN A 102 17.87 18.40 9.44
CA GLN A 102 18.27 17.28 8.59
C GLN A 102 18.29 16.02 9.44
N GLU A 103 17.18 15.28 9.41
CA GLU A 103 17.14 13.87 9.81
C GLU A 103 18.31 13.15 9.14
N GLN A 104 19.02 12.29 9.89
CA GLN A 104 19.94 11.31 9.31
C GLN A 104 19.11 10.31 8.48
N GLY A 105 18.76 10.74 7.28
CA GLY A 105 18.05 9.94 6.30
C GLY A 105 18.92 8.78 5.84
N ILE A 106 18.24 7.72 5.39
CA ILE A 106 18.79 6.84 4.36
C ILE A 106 19.43 7.79 3.33
N THR A 107 20.73 7.67 3.06
CA THR A 107 21.35 8.48 2.00
C THR A 107 20.59 8.15 0.73
N GLU A 108 19.73 9.06 0.26
CA GLU A 108 19.07 8.89 -1.02
C GLU A 108 20.19 8.73 -2.05
N LEU A 109 20.25 7.56 -2.70
CA LEU A 109 21.17 7.40 -3.80
C LEU A 109 20.76 8.44 -4.86
N PRO A 110 21.66 9.38 -5.23
CA PRO A 110 21.32 10.37 -6.23
C PRO A 110 20.92 9.65 -7.53
N GLY A 111 19.70 9.91 -8.01
CA GLY A 111 19.12 9.28 -9.20
C GLY A 111 18.15 8.13 -8.95
N LEU A 112 17.81 7.78 -7.70
CA LEU A 112 16.84 6.73 -7.37
C LEU A 112 15.50 7.25 -6.82
N THR A 113 15.03 8.41 -7.27
CA THR A 113 13.62 8.81 -7.12
C THR A 113 12.81 8.19 -8.25
N VAL A 114 12.75 6.86 -8.27
CA VAL A 114 11.93 6.17 -9.25
C VAL A 114 10.50 6.17 -8.72
N ASP A 115 9.59 6.83 -9.43
CA ASP A 115 8.18 6.63 -9.16
C ASP A 115 7.87 5.15 -9.41
N ARG A 116 7.57 4.44 -8.31
CA ARG A 116 7.28 3.00 -8.31
C ARG A 116 6.18 2.67 -9.32
N LEU A 117 5.23 3.60 -9.51
CA LEU A 117 4.16 3.44 -10.47
C LEU A 117 4.67 3.54 -11.90
N GLU A 118 5.44 4.57 -12.22
CA GLU A 118 5.99 4.77 -13.56
C GLU A 118 6.87 3.59 -13.95
N PHE A 119 7.63 3.05 -13.00
CA PHE A 119 8.39 1.82 -13.18
C PHE A 119 7.48 0.63 -13.52
N LEU A 120 6.41 0.42 -12.75
CA LEU A 120 5.48 -0.68 -12.96
C LEU A 120 4.74 -0.57 -14.29
N LYS A 121 4.27 0.63 -14.67
CA LYS A 121 3.60 0.88 -15.95
C LYS A 121 4.51 0.58 -17.14
N ARG A 122 5.77 1.02 -17.10
CA ARG A 122 6.77 0.73 -18.14
C ARG A 122 7.12 -0.75 -18.21
N ALA A 123 7.30 -1.40 -17.06
CA ALA A 123 7.55 -2.83 -17.01
C ALA A 123 6.38 -3.62 -17.61
N LEU A 124 5.14 -3.21 -17.40
CA LEU A 124 3.96 -3.89 -17.95
C LEU A 124 3.63 -3.48 -19.39
N ALA A 125 4.22 -2.41 -19.93
CA ALA A 125 3.97 -1.92 -21.30
C ALA A 125 4.07 -3.02 -22.38
N PRO A 126 5.14 -3.84 -22.45
CA PRO A 126 5.27 -4.89 -23.48
C PRO A 126 4.31 -6.08 -23.29
N VAL A 127 3.65 -6.21 -22.14
CA VAL A 127 2.78 -7.35 -21.83
C VAL A 127 1.40 -7.14 -22.44
N ASN A 128 1.09 -7.88 -23.52
CA ASN A 128 -0.17 -7.75 -24.25
C ASN A 128 -1.25 -8.75 -23.82
N SER A 129 -0.92 -9.71 -22.95
CA SER A 129 -1.86 -10.67 -22.38
C SER A 129 -2.38 -10.19 -21.01
N ASP A 130 -3.65 -10.47 -20.72
CA ASP A 130 -4.25 -10.14 -19.42
C ASP A 130 -3.84 -11.21 -18.38
N VAL A 131 -2.62 -11.06 -17.88
CA VAL A 131 -2.06 -11.97 -16.88
C VAL A 131 -2.42 -11.49 -15.48
N GLN A 132 -2.74 -12.44 -14.59
CA GLN A 132 -2.89 -12.16 -13.17
C GLN A 132 -1.53 -11.95 -12.50
N LEU A 133 -1.39 -10.81 -11.83
CA LEU A 133 -0.23 -10.43 -11.04
C LEU A 133 -0.43 -10.95 -9.61
N THR A 134 -0.17 -12.25 -9.37
CA THR A 134 -0.46 -12.92 -8.09
C THR A 134 0.22 -12.28 -6.87
N PHE A 135 1.37 -11.62 -7.07
CA PHE A 135 2.11 -10.89 -6.04
C PHE A 135 1.53 -9.49 -5.74
N LEU A 136 0.66 -8.96 -6.60
CA LEU A 136 0.00 -7.66 -6.43
C LEU A 136 -1.47 -7.90 -6.12
N GLN A 137 -1.80 -7.96 -4.84
CA GLN A 137 -3.18 -8.11 -4.38
C GLN A 137 -3.90 -6.75 -4.41
N GLN A 138 -5.16 -6.74 -4.83
CA GLN A 138 -6.00 -5.56 -4.86
C GLN A 138 -7.38 -5.85 -4.26
N PRO A 139 -8.02 -4.84 -3.63
CA PRO A 139 -9.35 -5.02 -3.09
C PRO A 139 -10.39 -5.16 -4.20
N PHE A 140 -11.33 -6.06 -4.03
CA PHE A 140 -12.52 -6.19 -4.86
C PHE A 140 -13.78 -6.21 -3.99
N LEU A 141 -14.93 -5.82 -4.56
CA LEU A 141 -16.20 -5.88 -3.86
C LEU A 141 -16.78 -7.29 -3.93
N GLN A 142 -17.01 -7.91 -2.77
CA GLN A 142 -17.61 -9.24 -2.65
C GLN A 142 -18.99 -9.24 -1.99
N GLN A 143 -19.31 -8.23 -1.18
CA GLN A 143 -20.61 -8.05 -0.54
C GLN A 143 -21.03 -6.58 -0.60
N THR A 144 -22.25 -6.26 -0.18
CA THR A 144 -22.76 -4.88 -0.16
C THR A 144 -21.86 -3.95 0.65
N CYS A 145 -21.40 -2.87 0.03
CA CYS A 145 -20.72 -1.76 0.69
C CYS A 145 -21.76 -0.80 1.28
N HIS A 146 -21.59 -0.45 2.56
CA HIS A 146 -22.44 0.50 3.28
C HIS A 146 -21.85 1.92 3.37
N TYR A 147 -20.82 2.22 2.58
CA TYR A 147 -20.23 3.55 2.45
C TYR A 147 -19.82 4.24 3.77
N CYS A 148 -19.38 3.47 4.78
CA CYS A 148 -18.88 4.02 6.05
C CYS A 148 -17.51 4.70 5.95
N ARG A 149 -16.82 4.56 4.80
CA ARG A 149 -15.53 5.19 4.45
C ARG A 149 -14.32 4.77 5.32
N ALA A 150 -14.46 3.79 6.21
CA ALA A 150 -13.36 3.30 7.04
C ALA A 150 -12.14 2.84 6.20
N CYS A 151 -12.38 2.14 5.10
CA CYS A 151 -11.33 1.68 4.18
C CYS A 151 -10.59 2.82 3.47
N VAL A 152 -11.28 3.93 3.18
CA VAL A 152 -10.69 5.14 2.57
C VAL A 152 -9.77 5.82 3.58
N VAL A 153 -10.25 6.01 4.81
CA VAL A 153 -9.50 6.71 5.87
C VAL A 153 -8.24 5.94 6.29
N LEU A 154 -8.31 4.61 6.38
CA LEU A 154 -7.16 3.79 6.78
C LEU A 154 -6.21 3.44 5.65
N CYS A 155 -6.48 3.83 4.40
CA CYS A 155 -5.58 3.52 3.30
C CYS A 155 -4.29 4.36 3.44
N PRO A 156 -3.12 3.75 3.74
CA PRO A 156 -1.91 4.51 4.05
C PRO A 156 -1.34 5.25 2.84
N VAL A 157 -1.72 4.81 1.63
CA VAL A 157 -1.26 5.34 0.35
C VAL A 157 -2.36 6.07 -0.42
N GLY A 158 -3.54 6.24 0.18
CA GLY A 158 -4.66 6.96 -0.45
C GLY A 158 -5.20 6.30 -1.74
N ALA A 159 -4.99 5.00 -1.93
CA ALA A 159 -5.43 4.27 -3.13
C ALA A 159 -6.96 4.13 -3.23
N LEU A 160 -7.69 4.19 -2.10
CA LEU A 160 -9.15 4.16 -2.09
C LEU A 160 -9.70 5.56 -1.94
N LYS A 161 -10.67 5.94 -2.79
CA LYS A 161 -11.40 7.20 -2.70
C LYS A 161 -12.89 6.98 -2.73
N CYS A 162 -13.63 7.89 -2.11
CA CYS A 162 -15.08 7.93 -2.18
C CYS A 162 -15.48 9.24 -2.86
N GLU A 163 -16.13 9.15 -4.01
CA GLU A 163 -16.74 10.28 -4.68
C GLU A 163 -18.22 10.35 -4.35
N VAL A 164 -18.71 11.58 -4.20
CA VAL A 164 -20.11 11.88 -3.88
C VAL A 164 -20.63 12.80 -4.99
N GLY A 165 -21.54 12.28 -5.80
CA GLY A 165 -22.31 13.03 -6.79
C GLY A 165 -23.78 12.62 -6.72
N ASP A 166 -24.41 12.39 -7.87
CA ASP A 166 -25.76 11.81 -7.94
C ASP A 166 -25.79 10.39 -7.34
N ASP A 167 -24.76 9.61 -7.64
CA ASP A 167 -24.47 8.31 -7.02
C ASP A 167 -23.18 8.41 -6.17
N TYR A 168 -23.06 7.54 -5.17
CA TYR A 168 -21.83 7.36 -4.41
C TYR A 168 -20.93 6.35 -5.11
N ARG A 169 -19.63 6.63 -5.24
CA ARG A 169 -18.68 5.73 -5.91
C ARG A 169 -17.51 5.43 -4.99
N LEU A 170 -17.26 4.14 -4.74
CA LEU A 170 -16.02 3.69 -4.11
C LEU A 170 -15.03 3.34 -5.22
N LEU A 171 -13.91 4.06 -5.27
CA LEU A 171 -12.91 4.00 -6.32
C LEU A 171 -11.59 3.43 -5.80
N LEU A 172 -10.92 2.64 -6.63
CA LEU A 172 -9.56 2.13 -6.43
C LEU A 172 -8.62 2.70 -7.49
N HIS A 173 -7.68 3.52 -7.05
CA HIS A 173 -6.47 3.88 -7.78
C HIS A 173 -5.49 2.69 -7.70
N GLN A 174 -5.61 1.81 -8.70
CA GLN A 174 -4.87 0.54 -8.79
C GLN A 174 -3.35 0.74 -8.76
N ASP A 175 -2.92 1.86 -9.32
CA ASP A 175 -1.56 2.35 -9.39
C ASP A 175 -0.93 2.69 -8.03
N LEU A 176 -1.75 3.19 -7.09
CA LEU A 176 -1.30 3.50 -5.72
C LEU A 176 -1.37 2.30 -4.79
N CYS A 177 -2.15 1.27 -5.13
CA CYS A 177 -2.45 0.16 -4.24
C CYS A 177 -1.22 -0.73 -4.00
N THR A 178 -0.81 -0.86 -2.74
CA THR A 178 0.33 -1.73 -2.35
C THR A 178 -0.09 -3.17 -2.02
N GLY A 179 -1.40 -3.45 -1.97
CA GLY A 179 -1.93 -4.76 -1.57
C GLY A 179 -1.80 -5.08 -0.08
N CYS A 180 -1.65 -4.08 0.79
CA CYS A 180 -1.46 -4.28 2.23
C CYS A 180 -2.64 -4.95 2.98
N GLY A 181 -3.85 -4.98 2.39
CA GLY A 181 -5.02 -5.64 2.97
C GLY A 181 -5.68 -4.92 4.15
N LEU A 182 -5.22 -3.75 4.59
CA LEU A 182 -5.86 -3.01 5.69
C LEU A 182 -7.34 -2.67 5.41
N CYS A 183 -7.67 -2.40 4.14
CA CYS A 183 -9.03 -2.10 3.72
C CYS A 183 -10.01 -3.26 3.93
N THR A 184 -9.56 -4.51 3.79
CA THR A 184 -10.41 -5.68 4.04
C THR A 184 -10.52 -5.96 5.53
N GLN A 185 -9.41 -5.81 6.28
CA GLN A 185 -9.38 -5.99 7.73
C GLN A 185 -10.27 -5.00 8.48
N VAL A 186 -10.30 -3.72 8.06
CA VAL A 186 -11.16 -2.70 8.70
C VAL A 186 -12.62 -2.79 8.23
N CYS A 187 -12.92 -3.54 7.18
CA CYS A 187 -14.27 -3.61 6.66
C CYS A 187 -15.16 -4.43 7.60
N TYR A 188 -15.89 -3.73 8.48
CA TYR A 188 -16.80 -4.37 9.44
C TYR A 188 -17.86 -5.25 8.78
N HIS A 189 -18.34 -4.86 7.59
CA HIS A 189 -19.32 -5.63 6.82
C HIS A 189 -18.69 -6.70 5.91
N GLN A 190 -17.36 -6.84 5.92
CA GLN A 190 -16.61 -7.79 5.09
C GLN A 190 -16.89 -7.62 3.57
N SER A 191 -17.30 -6.42 3.15
CA SER A 191 -17.65 -6.09 1.77
C SER A 191 -16.49 -6.19 0.80
N LEU A 192 -15.24 -6.05 1.28
CA LEU A 192 -14.04 -6.09 0.47
C LEU A 192 -13.27 -7.39 0.67
N GLY A 193 -12.88 -8.03 -0.43
CA GLY A 193 -11.92 -9.15 -0.47
C GLY A 193 -10.62 -8.73 -1.14
N LEU A 194 -9.61 -9.60 -1.17
CA LEU A 194 -8.37 -9.41 -1.95
C LEU A 194 -8.31 -10.41 -3.10
N ALA A 195 -7.94 -9.93 -4.28
CA ALA A 195 -7.70 -10.74 -5.46
C ALA A 195 -6.43 -10.27 -6.19
N PRO A 196 -5.77 -11.13 -6.97
CA PRO A 196 -4.69 -10.70 -7.86
C PRO A 196 -5.13 -9.58 -8.80
N ALA A 197 -4.31 -8.54 -8.93
CA ALA A 197 -4.46 -7.53 -9.96
C ALA A 197 -4.28 -8.15 -11.35
N THR A 198 -4.79 -7.49 -12.38
CA THR A 198 -4.53 -7.90 -13.77
C THR A 198 -3.71 -6.84 -14.51
N VAL A 199 -2.93 -7.27 -15.50
CA VAL A 199 -2.15 -6.35 -16.34
C VAL A 199 -3.07 -5.33 -17.02
N ALA A 200 -4.24 -5.76 -17.53
CA ALA A 200 -5.20 -4.84 -18.12
C ALA A 200 -5.72 -3.80 -17.11
N GLY A 201 -5.93 -4.20 -15.86
CA GLY A 201 -6.30 -3.29 -14.76
C GLY A 201 -5.22 -2.23 -14.52
N MET A 202 -3.96 -2.65 -14.41
CA MET A 202 -2.82 -1.75 -14.13
C MET A 202 -2.48 -0.77 -15.27
N LYS A 203 -2.85 -1.11 -16.51
CA LYS A 203 -2.68 -0.23 -17.68
C LYS A 203 -3.75 0.87 -17.77
N LYS A 204 -4.86 0.77 -17.04
CA LYS A 204 -5.90 1.81 -17.04
C LYS A 204 -5.47 3.01 -16.20
N GLU A 205 -5.64 4.20 -16.75
CA GLU A 205 -5.44 5.45 -16.02
C GLU A 205 -6.63 5.78 -15.12
N GLU A 206 -7.82 5.35 -15.52
CA GLU A 206 -9.04 5.56 -14.75
C GLU A 206 -9.07 4.65 -13.51
N PRO A 207 -9.53 5.18 -12.35
CA PRO A 207 -9.68 4.37 -11.16
C PRO A 207 -10.76 3.30 -11.37
N LEU A 208 -10.52 2.12 -10.82
CA LEU A 208 -11.48 1.03 -10.83
C LEU A 208 -12.65 1.36 -9.90
N VAL A 209 -13.88 1.31 -10.42
CA VAL A 209 -15.09 1.45 -9.60
C VAL A 209 -15.35 0.12 -8.87
N LEU A 210 -15.11 0.10 -7.57
CA LEU A 210 -15.39 -1.07 -6.73
C LEU A 210 -16.88 -1.19 -6.40
N ALA A 211 -17.54 -0.06 -6.13
CA ALA A 211 -18.95 -0.05 -5.75
C ALA A 211 -19.65 1.23 -6.22
N LEU A 212 -20.93 1.08 -6.60
CA LEU A 212 -21.87 2.18 -6.85
C LEU A 212 -22.97 2.15 -5.79
N GLY A 213 -23.28 3.29 -5.20
CA GLY A 213 -24.11 3.41 -4.01
C GLY A 213 -25.21 4.43 -4.20
N ARG A 214 -26.41 4.12 -3.70
CA ARG A 214 -27.56 5.01 -3.77
C ARG A 214 -28.12 5.25 -2.39
N LYS A 215 -28.67 6.44 -2.20
CA LYS A 215 -29.48 6.74 -1.00
C LYS A 215 -30.74 5.89 -1.04
N LYS A 216 -31.02 5.22 0.08
CA LYS A 216 -32.23 4.44 0.32
C LYS A 216 -32.66 4.66 1.76
N SER A 217 -33.94 4.41 2.04
CA SER A 217 -34.47 4.39 3.40
C SER A 217 -34.72 2.95 3.81
N CYS A 218 -34.37 2.61 5.05
CA CYS A 218 -34.64 1.29 5.61
C CYS A 218 -36.15 1.04 5.70
N SER A 219 -36.62 -0.11 5.20
CA SER A 219 -38.03 -0.51 5.25
C SER A 219 -38.59 -0.68 6.67
N THR A 220 -37.75 -1.04 7.65
CA THR A 220 -38.16 -1.29 9.04
C THR A 220 -38.15 -0.05 9.92
N CYS A 221 -37.06 0.74 9.88
CA CYS A 221 -36.87 1.86 10.80
C CYS A 221 -36.87 3.25 10.14
N GLY A 222 -36.94 3.31 8.81
CA GLY A 222 -36.92 4.56 8.04
C GLY A 222 -35.55 5.24 7.94
N GLN A 223 -34.50 4.71 8.58
CA GLN A 223 -33.16 5.31 8.58
C GLN A 223 -32.61 5.43 7.15
N GLU A 224 -32.08 6.60 6.81
CA GLU A 224 -31.37 6.82 5.55
C GLU A 224 -30.03 6.08 5.54
N MET A 225 -29.76 5.39 4.45
CA MET A 225 -28.57 4.60 4.23
C MET A 225 -28.06 4.73 2.79
N ILE A 226 -26.76 4.52 2.62
CA ILE A 226 -26.12 4.47 1.30
C ILE A 226 -25.55 3.07 1.14
N VAL A 227 -26.03 2.34 0.14
CA VAL A 227 -25.67 0.93 -0.06
C VAL A 227 -25.39 0.60 -1.52
N SER A 228 -24.44 -0.29 -1.78
CA SER A 228 -24.19 -0.85 -3.11
C SER A 228 -24.94 -2.16 -3.29
N GLY A 229 -26.24 -2.06 -3.62
CA GLY A 229 -27.06 -3.23 -3.91
C GLY A 229 -28.53 -3.09 -3.53
N PRO A 230 -29.33 -4.16 -3.70
CA PRO A 230 -30.77 -4.17 -3.46
C PRO A 230 -31.12 -4.38 -1.98
N VAL A 231 -30.31 -3.84 -1.05
CA VAL A 231 -30.58 -3.98 0.38
C VAL A 231 -31.70 -3.02 0.78
N GLU A 232 -32.73 -3.56 1.41
CA GLU A 232 -33.92 -2.82 1.87
C GLU A 232 -33.88 -2.51 3.38
N GLU A 233 -33.09 -3.26 4.15
CA GLU A 233 -32.95 -3.07 5.59
C GLU A 233 -31.57 -2.54 5.99
N CYS A 234 -31.52 -1.64 6.97
CA CYS A 234 -30.24 -1.20 7.50
C CYS A 234 -29.56 -2.32 8.31
N PHE A 235 -28.24 -2.24 8.43
CA PHE A 235 -27.44 -3.23 9.13
C PHE A 235 -27.89 -3.47 10.58
N ILE A 236 -28.37 -2.43 11.28
CA ILE A 236 -28.83 -2.54 12.67
C ILE A 236 -30.11 -3.38 12.75
N CYS A 237 -31.09 -3.11 11.88
CA CYS A 237 -32.34 -3.86 11.83
C CYS A 237 -32.09 -5.32 11.44
N GLN A 238 -31.24 -5.55 10.43
CA GLN A 238 -30.87 -6.90 10.00
C GLN A 238 -30.23 -7.69 11.14
N LYS A 239 -29.32 -7.07 11.91
CA LYS A 239 -28.67 -7.71 13.05
C LYS A 239 -29.66 -8.00 14.19
N LYS A 240 -30.62 -7.09 14.44
CA LYS A 240 -31.64 -7.30 15.47
C LYS A 240 -32.54 -8.49 15.13
N ALA A 241 -32.97 -8.61 13.88
CA ALA A 241 -33.76 -9.75 13.41
C ALA A 241 -33.05 -11.09 13.62
N LEU A 242 -31.72 -11.14 13.47
CA LEU A 242 -30.92 -12.35 13.75
C LEU A 242 -30.85 -12.71 15.25
N LEU A 243 -30.99 -11.73 16.14
CA LEU A 243 -30.97 -11.95 17.59
C LEU A 243 -32.36 -12.33 18.13
N ASP A 244 -33.43 -11.87 17.50
CA ASP A 244 -34.81 -12.16 17.91
C ASP A 244 -35.28 -13.58 17.48
N VAL A 245 -34.48 -14.31 16.70
CA VAL A 245 -34.77 -15.69 16.21
C VAL A 245 -34.09 -16.78 17.05
N ASN A 246 -33.19 -16.42 17.98
CA ASN A 246 -32.56 -17.33 18.94
C ASN A 246 -33.08 -17.12 20.37
#